data_AF-A0A2K3M6F3-F1
#
_entry.id   AF-A0A2K3M6F3-F1
#
_cell.length_a   1.000
_cell.length_b   1.000
_cell.length_c   1.000
_cell.angle_alpha   90.00
_cell.angle_beta   90.00
_cell.angle_gamma   90.00
#
_symmetry.space_group_name_H-M   'P 1'
#
loop_
_entity.id
_entity.type
_entity.pdbx_description
1 polymer ?
#
loop_
_entity_poly.entity_id
_entity_poly.type
_entity_poly.pdbx_seq_one_letter_code
_entity_poly.pdbx_strand_id
1 'polypeptide(L)'
;MAKNSASTTCFYSLLLISSILFASHFHASEAQAPVVKGLAYNFFGQTCPNLENIVRNHLTKVFKSDNGQAPGLLRIFFHDCFVQ
;
A
#
# COMPACT_ATOMS: atom_id res chain seq x y z
N MET A 1 14.41 24.99 -44.49
CA MET A 1 13.43 25.14 -43.39
C MET A 1 14.16 24.98 -42.06
N ALA A 2 14.66 26.08 -41.50
CA ALA A 2 15.41 26.07 -40.24
C ALA A 2 14.40 25.94 -39.08
N LYS A 3 14.33 24.77 -38.45
CA LYS A 3 13.58 24.61 -37.20
C LYS A 3 14.33 25.36 -36.11
N ASN A 4 13.69 26.39 -35.56
CA ASN A 4 14.25 27.35 -34.63
C ASN A 4 14.62 26.64 -33.31
N SER A 5 15.88 26.19 -33.18
CA SER A 5 16.42 25.39 -32.07
C SER A 5 16.12 26.01 -30.69
N ALA A 6 16.14 27.34 -30.58
CA ALA A 6 15.83 28.09 -29.36
C ALA A 6 14.38 27.94 -28.88
N SER A 7 13.44 27.71 -29.79
CA SER A 7 12.03 27.49 -29.42
C SER A 7 11.87 26.09 -28.81
N THR A 8 12.52 25.09 -29.41
CA THR A 8 12.44 23.69 -28.98
C THR A 8 13.08 23.45 -27.62
N THR A 9 14.22 24.06 -27.31
CA THR A 9 14.87 23.96 -25.99
C THR A 9 14.03 24.59 -24.89
N CYS A 10 13.35 25.71 -25.17
CA CYS A 10 12.46 26.38 -24.24
C CYS A 10 11.23 25.52 -23.92
N PHE A 11 10.63 24.89 -24.95
CA PHE A 11 9.52 23.95 -24.77
C PHE A 11 9.89 22.77 -23.87
N TYR A 12 11.05 22.13 -24.09
CA TYR A 12 11.50 21.03 -23.23
C TYR A 12 11.79 21.48 -21.79
N SER A 13 12.35 22.68 -21.63
CA SER A 13 12.62 23.26 -20.30
C SER A 13 11.32 23.51 -19.54
N LEU A 14 10.29 24.06 -20.19
CA LEU A 14 8.97 24.29 -19.60
C LEU A 14 8.27 22.98 -19.23
N LEU A 15 8.36 21.95 -20.07
CA LEU A 15 7.81 20.63 -19.78
C LEU A 15 8.47 20.00 -18.55
N LEU A 16 9.81 20.08 -18.43
CA LEU A 16 10.52 19.56 -17.26
C LEU A 16 10.14 20.29 -15.97
N ILE A 17 10.03 21.62 -16.00
CA ILE A 17 9.63 22.41 -14.83
C ILE A 17 8.20 22.05 -14.40
N SER A 18 7.27 21.94 -15.35
CA SER A 18 5.89 21.50 -15.08
C SER A 18 5.87 20.10 -14.43
N SER A 19 6.66 19.17 -14.96
CA SER A 19 6.77 17.80 -14.43
C SER A 19 7.20 17.78 -12.95
N ILE A 20 8.21 18.59 -12.60
CA ILE A 20 8.77 18.66 -11.25
C ILE A 20 7.79 19.31 -10.27
N LEU A 21 7.06 20.34 -10.72
CA LEU A 21 6.01 20.99 -9.93
C LEU A 21 4.84 20.03 -9.65
N PHE A 22 4.40 19.26 -10.65
CA PHE A 22 3.37 18.23 -10.43
C PHE A 22 3.79 17.14 -9.45
N ALA A 23 5.04 16.69 -9.50
CA ALA A 23 5.55 15.66 -8.59
C ALA A 23 5.62 16.15 -7.13
N SER A 24 5.92 17.43 -6.91
CA SER A 24 6.03 18.02 -5.56
C SER A 24 4.67 18.30 -4.89
N HIS A 25 3.57 18.31 -5.65
CA HIS A 25 2.21 18.38 -5.09
C HIS A 25 1.61 17.01 -4.75
N PHE A 26 2.34 15.91 -4.95
CA PHE A 26 1.88 14.57 -4.57
C PHE A 26 2.03 14.35 -3.06
N HIS A 27 1.15 14.98 -2.28
CA HIS A 27 0.95 14.60 -0.90
C HIS A 27 0.32 13.21 -0.87
N ALA A 28 1.09 12.20 -0.49
CA ALA A 28 0.55 10.90 -0.12
C ALA A 28 -0.31 11.10 1.14
N SER A 29 -1.62 11.19 0.97
CA SER A 29 -2.55 11.11 2.10
C SER A 29 -2.53 9.66 2.59
N GLU A 30 -1.84 9.40 3.70
CA GLU A 30 -2.03 8.13 4.42
C GLU A 30 -3.47 8.10 4.91
N ALA A 31 -4.30 7.30 4.24
CA ALA A 31 -5.65 6.99 4.69
C ALA A 31 -5.57 6.07 5.91
N GLN A 32 -5.15 6.60 7.06
CA GLN A 32 -5.14 5.85 8.31
C GLN A 32 -6.55 5.90 8.91
N ALA A 33 -7.31 4.83 8.74
CA ALA A 33 -8.57 4.68 9.43
C ALA A 33 -8.32 4.70 10.96
N PRO A 34 -9.16 5.40 11.74
CA PRO A 34 -9.02 5.43 13.20
C PRO A 34 -9.22 4.02 13.77
N VAL A 35 -8.36 3.63 14.71
CA VAL A 35 -8.54 2.39 15.46
C VAL A 35 -9.82 2.51 16.30
N VAL A 36 -10.78 1.62 16.09
CA VAL A 36 -12.05 1.63 16.81
C VAL A 36 -11.86 1.22 18.28
N LYS A 37 -12.79 1.65 19.14
CA LYS A 37 -12.75 1.34 20.58
C LYS A 37 -12.69 -0.16 20.82
N GLY A 38 -11.77 -0.58 21.68
CA GLY A 38 -11.55 -1.99 22.01
C GLY A 38 -10.49 -2.69 21.16
N LEU A 39 -10.00 -2.04 20.10
CA LEU A 39 -8.85 -2.51 19.33
C LEU A 39 -7.61 -1.67 19.63
N ALA A 40 -6.44 -2.28 19.45
CA ALA A 40 -5.15 -1.62 19.55
C ALA A 40 -4.15 -2.34 18.64
N TYR A 41 -3.18 -1.59 18.10
CA TYR A 41 -1.99 -2.20 17.53
C TYR A 41 -1.22 -2.92 18.63
N ASN A 42 -0.58 -4.05 18.28
CA ASN A 42 0.18 -4.86 19.23
C ASN A 42 -0.63 -5.27 20.49
N PHE A 43 -1.93 -5.53 20.32
CA PHE A 43 -2.84 -5.90 21.41
C PHE A 43 -2.31 -7.06 22.27
N PHE A 44 -1.63 -8.03 21.65
CA PHE A 44 -1.05 -9.20 22.31
C PHE A 44 0.41 -9.03 22.73
N GLY A 45 0.97 -7.82 22.68
CA GLY A 45 2.40 -7.59 22.91
C GLY A 45 2.92 -8.05 24.28
N GLN A 46 2.07 -8.09 25.30
CA GLN A 46 2.44 -8.54 26.65
C GLN A 46 2.16 -10.03 26.89
N THR A 47 1.07 -10.55 26.33
CA THR A 47 0.59 -11.92 26.60
C THR A 47 1.13 -12.94 25.61
N CYS A 48 1.33 -12.55 24.36
CA CYS A 48 1.88 -13.39 23.29
C CYS A 48 2.67 -12.53 22.28
N PRO A 49 3.88 -12.05 22.64
CA PRO A 49 4.66 -11.10 21.84
C PRO A 49 5.03 -11.61 20.44
N ASN A 50 5.06 -12.94 20.23
CA ASN A 50 5.42 -13.55 18.97
C ASN A 50 4.20 -13.92 18.10
N LEU A 51 2.98 -13.54 18.48
CA LEU A 51 1.75 -13.97 17.80
C LEU A 51 1.78 -13.67 16.30
N GLU A 52 2.06 -12.42 15.92
CA GLU A 52 2.08 -12.00 14.52
C GLU A 52 3.14 -12.78 13.71
N ASN A 53 4.31 -13.01 14.30
CA ASN A 53 5.38 -13.78 13.66
C ASN A 53 5.00 -15.25 13.47
N ILE A 54 4.35 -15.86 14.46
CA ILE A 54 3.89 -17.26 14.38
C ILE A 54 2.89 -17.40 13.22
N VAL A 55 1.87 -16.54 13.18
CA VAL A 55 0.85 -16.53 12.13
C VAL A 55 1.48 -16.30 10.76
N ARG A 56 2.36 -15.29 10.63
CA ARG A 56 3.04 -14.96 9.36
C ARG A 56 3.90 -16.12 8.85
N ASN A 57 4.69 -16.74 9.72
CA ASN A 57 5.57 -17.84 9.36
C ASN A 57 4.78 -19.09 8.94
N HIS A 58 3.67 -19.37 9.60
CA HIS A 58 2.79 -20.48 9.22
C HIS A 58 2.15 -20.21 7.86
N LEU A 59 1.50 -19.05 7.68
CA LEU A 59 0.84 -18.70 6.42
C LEU A 59 1.82 -18.62 5.25
N THR A 60 3.06 -18.17 5.48
CA THR A 60 4.10 -18.17 4.44
C THR A 60 4.38 -19.58 3.90
N LYS A 61 4.36 -20.60 4.77
CA LYS A 61 4.53 -22.01 4.34
C LYS A 61 3.28 -22.49 3.58
N VAL A 62 2.09 -22.14 4.07
CA VAL A 62 0.82 -22.48 3.42
C VAL A 62 0.77 -21.91 2.01
N PHE A 63 1.07 -20.62 1.83
CA PHE A 63 1.04 -19.96 0.52
C PHE A 63 2.08 -20.49 -0.46
N LYS A 64 3.24 -20.94 0.05
CA LYS A 64 4.25 -21.63 -0.78
C LYS A 64 3.76 -22.99 -1.27
N SER A 65 2.92 -23.68 -0.49
CA SER A 65 2.34 -24.97 -0.86
C SER A 65 1.14 -24.81 -1.80
N ASP A 66 0.28 -23.82 -1.54
CA ASP A 66 -0.91 -23.52 -2.31
C ASP A 66 -1.19 -22.01 -2.28
N ASN A 67 -0.98 -21.34 -3.43
CA ASN A 67 -1.18 -19.89 -3.53
C ASN A 67 -2.66 -19.49 -3.44
N GLY A 68 -3.59 -20.43 -3.70
CA GLY A 68 -5.04 -20.19 -3.65
C GLY A 68 -5.55 -19.93 -2.23
N GLN A 69 -4.77 -20.30 -1.22
CA GLN A 69 -5.08 -20.04 0.18
C GLN A 69 -5.03 -18.55 0.55
N ALA A 70 -4.15 -17.77 -0.09
CA ALA A 70 -4.07 -16.33 0.18
C ALA A 70 -5.38 -15.58 -0.17
N PRO A 71 -5.92 -15.68 -1.40
CA PRO A 71 -7.21 -15.08 -1.71
C PRO A 71 -8.37 -15.78 -1.00
N GLY A 72 -8.28 -17.09 -0.70
CA GLY A 72 -9.28 -17.82 0.10
C GLY A 72 -9.42 -17.28 1.52
N LEU A 73 -8.29 -17.01 2.20
CA LEU A 73 -8.27 -16.43 3.54
C LEU A 73 -8.89 -15.02 3.56
N LEU A 74 -8.56 -14.19 2.58
CA LEU A 74 -9.18 -12.88 2.43
C LEU A 74 -10.69 -13.01 2.25
N ARG A 75 -11.15 -13.92 1.37
CA ARG A 75 -12.58 -14.13 1.14
C ARG A 75 -13.33 -14.49 2.41
N ILE A 76 -12.79 -15.40 3.24
CA ILE A 76 -13.44 -15.80 4.50
C ILE A 76 -13.46 -14.63 5.48
N PHE A 77 -12.37 -13.86 5.60
CA PHE A 77 -12.34 -12.67 6.45
C PHE A 77 -13.45 -11.66 6.07
N PHE A 78 -13.65 -11.40 4.78
CA PHE A 78 -14.75 -10.54 4.32
C PHE A 78 -16.11 -11.18 4.56
N HIS A 79 -16.25 -12.49 4.32
CA HIS A 79 -17.52 -13.20 4.52
C HIS A 79 -17.97 -13.15 5.99
N ASP A 80 -17.05 -13.32 6.94
CA ASP A 80 -17.36 -13.26 8.37
C ASP A 80 -17.70 -11.84 8.84
N CYS A 81 -17.07 -10.81 8.26
CA CYS A 81 -17.31 -9.42 8.66
C CYS A 81 -18.59 -8.82 8.05
N PHE A 82 -18.98 -9.24 6.84
CA PHE A 82 -20.10 -8.64 6.12
C PHE A 82 -21.45 -9.35 6.34
N VAL A 83 -21.46 -10.60 6.79
CA VAL A 83 -22.68 -11.36 7.08
C VAL A 83 -23.02 -11.23 8.57
N GLN A 84 -23.65 -10.12 8.94
CA GLN A 84 -24.07 -9.84 10.33
C GLN A 84 -25.56 -9.55 10.42
#